data_AF-A0A151I7E3-F1
#
_entry.id   AF-A0A151I7E3-F1
#
_cell.length_a   1.000
_cell.length_b   1.000
_cell.length_c   1.000
_cell.angle_alpha   90.00
_cell.angle_beta   90.00
_cell.angle_gamma   90.00
#
_symmetry.space_group_name_H-M   'P 1'
#
loop_
_entity.id
_entity.type
_entity.pdbx_description
1 polymer ?
#
loop_
_entity_poly.entity_id
_entity_poly.type
_entity_poly.pdbx_seq_one_letter_code
_entity_poly.pdbx_strand_id
1 'polypeptide(L)'
;MSLNRPILSTEAEIDFNKKLSSVRMMVERSIGLLKGRWRCLLDKLPMTRTDFIPRYIIGCCVLHNLCLLRNDEIDVPILVENHNMLQELLPLDVNVNDRNEGIVKRENLTRLLNQL
;
A
#
# COMPACT_ATOMS: atom_id res chain seq x y z
N MET A 1 7.64 37.63 2.62
CA MET A 1 6.35 37.58 1.87
C MET A 1 6.40 36.42 0.90
N SER A 2 6.01 35.24 1.36
CA SER A 2 5.95 33.96 0.61
C SER A 2 5.22 32.98 1.54
N LEU A 3 4.26 32.14 1.16
CA LEU A 3 3.64 31.75 -0.09
C LEU A 3 2.21 31.33 0.31
N ASN A 4 1.21 32.15 0.02
CA ASN A 4 -0.17 31.67 -0.04
C ASN A 4 -0.36 31.05 -1.43
N ARG A 5 0.20 29.86 -1.65
CA ARG A 5 -0.18 29.06 -2.82
C ARG A 5 -1.56 28.47 -2.49
N PRO A 6 -2.64 28.84 -3.21
CA PRO A 6 -3.96 28.31 -2.91
C PRO A 6 -3.94 26.79 -3.02
N ILE A 7 -4.72 26.12 -2.17
CA ILE A 7 -4.77 24.67 -1.93
C ILE A 7 -5.33 23.89 -3.16
N LEU A 8 -5.37 24.50 -4.35
CA LEU A 8 -5.68 23.78 -5.58
C LEU A 8 -4.47 22.92 -5.97
N SER A 9 -4.64 21.61 -5.82
CA SER A 9 -3.73 20.62 -6.40
C SER A 9 -3.66 20.89 -7.90
N THR A 10 -2.45 20.96 -8.44
CA THR A 10 -2.24 21.09 -9.89
C THR A 10 -2.83 19.87 -10.60
N GLU A 11 -3.20 20.00 -11.87
CA GLU A 11 -3.71 18.88 -12.67
C GLU A 11 -2.74 17.68 -12.66
N ALA A 12 -1.44 17.96 -12.72
CA ALA A 12 -0.38 16.98 -12.58
C ALA A 12 -0.38 16.27 -11.22
N GLU A 13 -0.63 16.97 -10.12
CA GLU A 13 -0.77 16.37 -8.79
C GLU A 13 -2.05 15.53 -8.66
N ILE A 14 -3.14 15.95 -9.30
CA ILE A 14 -4.38 15.17 -9.36
C ILE A 14 -4.15 13.86 -10.12
N ASP A 15 -3.49 13.89 -11.27
CA ASP A 15 -3.15 12.67 -12.03
C ASP A 15 -2.22 11.74 -11.25
N PHE A 16 -1.18 12.29 -10.61
CA PHE A 16 -0.33 11.54 -9.69
C PHE A 16 -1.15 10.84 -8.60
N ASN A 17 -2.04 11.56 -7.92
CA ASN A 17 -2.86 10.99 -6.85
C ASN A 17 -3.81 9.89 -7.36
N LYS A 18 -4.38 10.06 -8.56
CA LYS A 18 -5.21 9.02 -9.21
C LYS A 18 -4.39 7.75 -9.50
N LYS A 19 -3.21 7.89 -10.12
CA LYS A 19 -2.31 6.77 -10.40
C LYS A 19 -1.86 6.07 -9.12
N LEU A 20 -1.45 6.84 -8.10
CA LEU A 20 -1.07 6.30 -6.80
C LEU A 20 -2.22 5.52 -6.15
N SER A 21 -3.44 6.08 -6.18
CA SER A 21 -4.62 5.41 -5.62
C SER A 21 -4.97 4.11 -6.35
N SER A 22 -4.83 4.09 -7.68
CA SER A 22 -5.02 2.89 -8.50
C SER A 22 -4.02 1.79 -8.16
N VAL A 23 -2.73 2.12 -8.04
CA VAL A 23 -1.69 1.18 -7.63
C VAL A 23 -1.95 0.67 -6.21
N ARG A 24 -2.33 1.56 -5.28
CA ARG A 24 -2.64 1.19 -3.90
C ARG A 24 -3.79 0.18 -3.84
N MET A 25 -4.86 0.41 -4.60
CA MET A 25 -6.00 -0.51 -4.68
C MET A 25 -5.58 -1.89 -5.18
N MET A 26 -4.73 -1.97 -6.19
CA MET A 26 -4.20 -3.25 -6.69
C MET A 26 -3.40 -3.98 -5.60
N VAL A 27 -2.51 -3.28 -4.91
CA VAL A 27 -1.68 -3.84 -3.83
C VAL A 27 -2.54 -4.31 -2.65
N GLU A 28 -3.48 -3.49 -2.19
CA GLU A 28 -4.42 -3.82 -1.11
C GLU A 28 -5.24 -5.06 -1.46
N ARG A 29 -5.74 -5.15 -2.70
CA ARG A 29 -6.47 -6.31 -3.21
C ARG A 29 -5.62 -7.57 -3.18
N SER A 30 -4.39 -7.53 -3.67
CA SER A 30 -3.47 -8.67 -3.66
C SER A 30 -3.14 -9.12 -2.24
N ILE A 31 -2.90 -8.19 -1.30
CA ILE A 31 -2.65 -8.51 0.11
C ILE A 31 -3.89 -9.13 0.76
N GLY A 32 -5.08 -8.61 0.47
CA GLY A 32 -6.35 -9.14 0.96
C GLY A 32 -6.57 -10.59 0.51
N LEU A 33 -6.31 -10.89 -0.77
CA LEU A 33 -6.40 -12.26 -1.30
C LEU A 33 -5.34 -13.19 -0.68
N LEU A 34 -4.10 -12.72 -0.53
CA LEU A 34 -3.03 -13.47 0.14
C LEU A 34 -3.45 -13.87 1.57
N LYS A 35 -3.91 -12.89 2.36
CA LYS A 35 -4.40 -13.12 3.73
C LYS A 35 -5.63 -14.03 3.76
N GLY A 36 -6.54 -13.88 2.80
CA GLY A 36 -7.75 -14.71 2.66
C GLY A 36 -7.43 -16.19 2.41
N ARG A 37 -6.45 -16.46 1.54
CA ARG A 37 -5.97 -17.83 1.24
C ARG A 37 -5.15 -18.40 2.40
N TRP A 38 -4.19 -17.63 2.90
CA TRP A 38 -3.35 -18.01 4.04
C TRP A 38 -3.84 -17.35 5.32
N ARG A 39 -4.93 -17.90 5.89
CA ARG A 39 -5.54 -17.38 7.14
C ARG A 39 -4.56 -17.27 8.32
N CYS A 40 -3.44 -18.01 8.31
CA CYS A 40 -2.37 -17.86 9.28
C CYS A 40 -1.72 -16.45 9.29
N LEU A 41 -1.93 -15.65 8.25
CA LEU A 41 -1.47 -14.27 8.13
C LEU A 41 -2.48 -13.24 8.65
N LEU A 42 -3.71 -13.65 9.00
CA LEU A 42 -4.77 -12.73 9.46
C LEU A 42 -4.70 -12.40 10.96
N ASP A 43 -4.16 -13.30 11.78
CA ASP A 43 -4.09 -13.12 13.22
C ASP A 43 -2.65 -13.37 13.71
N LYS A 44 -2.41 -14.52 14.35
CA LYS A 44 -1.09 -14.87 14.89
C LYS A 44 -0.50 -16.03 14.09
N LEU A 45 0.70 -15.81 13.60
CA LEU A 45 1.49 -16.91 13.06
C LEU A 45 1.93 -17.80 14.24
N PRO A 46 1.62 -19.11 14.25
CA PRO A 46 2.03 -20.02 15.31
C PRO A 46 3.53 -20.37 15.18
N MET A 47 4.38 -19.36 15.21
CA MET A 47 5.83 -19.44 15.00
C MET A 47 6.52 -18.70 16.15
N THR A 48 7.27 -19.43 16.96
CA THR A 48 8.08 -18.86 18.06
C THR A 48 9.39 -18.24 17.57
N ARG A 49 9.88 -18.73 16.42
CA ARG A 49 11.10 -18.25 15.77
C ARG A 49 10.83 -17.06 14.86
N THR A 50 10.97 -15.86 15.42
CA THR A 50 10.72 -14.60 14.72
C THR A 50 11.63 -14.37 13.52
N ASP A 51 12.85 -14.94 13.55
CA ASP A 51 13.83 -14.90 12.45
C ASP A 51 13.35 -15.63 11.17
N PHE A 52 12.42 -16.58 11.32
CA PHE A 52 11.83 -17.30 10.19
C PHE A 52 10.55 -16.69 9.62
N ILE A 53 9.92 -15.75 10.34
CA ILE A 53 8.67 -15.11 9.91
C ILE A 53 8.80 -14.50 8.51
N PRO A 54 9.86 -13.73 8.17
CA PRO A 54 9.98 -13.17 6.82
C PRO A 54 10.04 -14.25 5.73
N ARG A 55 10.77 -15.34 5.98
CA ARG A 55 10.87 -16.47 5.02
C ARG A 55 9.54 -17.17 4.85
N TYR A 56 8.78 -17.33 5.93
CA TYR A 56 7.43 -17.89 5.90
C TYR A 56 6.49 -17.03 5.05
N ILE A 57 6.47 -15.71 5.27
CA ILE A 57 5.65 -14.76 4.51
C ILE A 57 6.02 -14.82 3.02
N ILE A 58 7.31 -14.82 2.69
CA ILE A 58 7.78 -14.96 1.30
C ILE A 58 7.29 -16.28 0.69
N GLY A 59 7.33 -17.39 1.46
CA GLY A 59 6.78 -18.67 1.03
C GLY A 59 5.30 -18.58 0.67
N CYS A 60 4.47 -17.91 1.50
CA CYS A 60 3.07 -17.64 1.18
C CYS A 60 2.93 -16.82 -0.12
N CYS A 61 3.75 -15.79 -0.33
CA CYS A 61 3.72 -14.98 -1.57
C CYS A 61 4.08 -15.82 -2.82
N VAL A 62 5.10 -16.68 -2.73
CA VAL A 62 5.51 -17.56 -3.84
C VAL A 62 4.38 -18.53 -4.19
N LEU A 63 3.78 -19.17 -3.18
CA LEU A 63 2.67 -20.09 -3.39
C LEU A 63 1.42 -19.36 -3.92
N HIS A 64 1.16 -18.12 -3.47
CA HIS A 64 0.09 -17.28 -3.99
C HIS A 64 0.25 -17.03 -5.49
N ASN A 65 1.44 -16.58 -5.88
CA ASN A 65 1.75 -16.32 -7.28
C ASN A 65 1.64 -17.60 -8.13
N LEU A 66 2.02 -18.75 -7.57
CA LEU A 66 1.82 -20.04 -8.24
C LEU A 66 0.35 -20.35 -8.47
N CYS A 67 -0.53 -20.13 -7.48
CA CYS A 67 -1.98 -20.28 -7.65
C CYS A 67 -2.52 -19.36 -8.75
N LEU A 68 -2.13 -18.08 -8.75
CA LEU A 68 -2.53 -17.11 -9.79
C LEU A 68 -2.11 -17.57 -11.20
N LEU A 69 -0.87 -18.05 -11.35
CA LEU A 69 -0.36 -18.57 -12.63
C LEU A 69 -1.11 -19.82 -13.12
N ARG A 70 -1.76 -20.55 -12.20
CA ARG A 70 -2.56 -21.73 -12.51
C ARG A 70 -4.05 -21.41 -12.64
N ASN A 71 -4.44 -20.14 -12.57
CA ASN A 71 -5.84 -19.71 -12.46
C ASN A 71 -6.59 -20.41 -11.30
N ASP A 72 -5.87 -20.81 -10.25
CA ASP A 72 -6.46 -21.22 -8.98
C ASP A 72 -6.78 -19.94 -8.22
N GLU A 73 -7.96 -19.40 -8.48
CA GLU A 73 -8.51 -18.24 -7.80
C GLU A 73 -9.38 -18.70 -6.63
N ILE A 74 -9.28 -17.99 -5.51
CA ILE A 74 -10.16 -18.18 -4.37
C ILE A 74 -11.25 -17.12 -4.39
N ASP A 75 -12.50 -17.56 -4.30
CA ASP A 75 -13.63 -16.67 -4.09
C ASP A 75 -13.79 -16.40 -2.59
N VAL A 76 -12.78 -15.76 -2.00
CA VAL A 76 -12.86 -15.30 -0.61
C VAL A 76 -13.45 -13.90 -0.66
N PRO A 77 -14.50 -13.60 0.13
CA PRO A 77 -14.95 -12.23 0.29
C PRO A 77 -13.73 -11.43 0.71
N ILE A 78 -13.29 -10.52 -0.16
CA ILE A 78 -12.16 -9.66 0.12
C ILE A 78 -12.57 -8.93 1.37
N LEU A 79 -11.98 -9.32 2.50
CA LEU A 79 -12.04 -8.54 3.71
C LEU A 79 -11.24 -7.31 3.33
N VAL A 80 -11.93 -6.32 2.76
CA VAL A 80 -11.48 -4.95 2.84
C VAL A 80 -11.47 -4.74 4.33
N GLU A 81 -10.29 -4.99 4.94
CA GLU A 81 -10.00 -4.51 6.27
C GLU A 81 -10.43 -3.07 6.19
N ASN A 82 -11.55 -2.73 6.83
CA ASN A 82 -11.98 -1.35 6.88
C ASN A 82 -10.82 -0.65 7.56
N HIS A 83 -9.96 -0.02 6.76
CA HIS A 83 -8.90 0.85 7.24
C HIS A 83 -9.52 2.05 7.96
N ASN A 84 -10.85 2.11 8.10
CA ASN A 84 -11.59 2.86 9.12
C ASN A 84 -11.25 2.40 10.56
N MET A 85 -10.42 1.39 10.78
CA MET A 85 -9.72 1.19 12.07
C MET A 85 -8.41 2.01 12.18
N LEU A 86 -7.97 2.66 11.10
CA LEU A 86 -7.04 3.80 11.15
C LEU A 86 -7.78 5.13 11.39
N GLN A 87 -9.07 5.09 11.75
CA GLN A 87 -9.91 6.28 11.97
C GLN A 87 -9.57 7.07 13.24
N GLU A 88 -8.40 6.83 13.83
CA GLU A 88 -7.79 7.75 14.78
C GLU A 88 -6.26 7.65 14.74
N LEU A 89 -5.66 7.50 13.55
CA LEU A 89 -4.28 7.98 13.40
C LEU A 89 -4.35 9.50 13.48
N LEU A 90 -4.12 10.05 14.69
CA LEU A 90 -3.64 11.42 14.84
C LEU A 90 -2.59 11.67 13.76
N PRO A 91 -2.54 12.86 13.14
CA PRO A 91 -1.46 13.20 12.23
C PRO A 91 -0.16 12.75 12.90
N LEU A 92 0.51 11.76 12.30
CA LEU A 92 1.83 11.38 12.77
C LEU A 92 2.61 12.69 12.86
N ASP A 93 3.27 12.93 13.98
CA ASP A 93 4.17 14.07 14.11
C ASP A 93 5.37 13.78 13.21
N VAL A 94 5.15 13.97 11.91
CA VAL A 94 6.13 13.75 10.86
C VAL A 94 7.05 14.95 10.95
N ASN A 95 8.32 14.69 11.26
CA ASN A 95 9.35 15.71 11.27
C ASN A 95 9.25 16.52 9.96
N VAL A 96 9.37 17.85 10.05
CA VAL A 96 9.34 18.76 8.90
C VAL A 96 10.26 18.28 7.78
N ASN A 97 11.41 17.67 8.12
CA ASN A 97 12.32 17.08 7.15
C ASN A 97 11.71 15.91 6.39
N ASP A 98 11.09 14.94 7.07
CA ASP A 98 10.43 13.79 6.45
C ASP A 98 9.26 14.23 5.57
N ARG A 99 8.51 15.25 6.01
CA ARG A 99 7.44 15.86 5.22
C ARG A 99 7.98 16.50 3.95
N ASN A 100 9.05 17.27 4.06
CA ASN A 100 9.70 17.91 2.91
C ASN A 100 10.26 16.87 1.94
N GLU A 101 10.88 15.80 2.44
CA GLU A 101 11.31 14.67 1.61
C GLU A 101 10.14 14.02 0.87
N GLY A 102 9.01 13.81 1.54
CA GLY A 102 7.80 13.27 0.93
C GLY A 102 7.29 14.15 -0.20
N ILE A 103 7.29 15.47 -0.01
CA ILE A 103 6.91 16.44 -1.04
C ILE A 103 7.87 16.36 -2.24
N VAL A 104 9.18 16.36 -2.00
CA VAL A 104 10.19 16.28 -3.07
C VAL A 104 10.05 14.97 -3.86
N LYS A 105 9.86 13.84 -3.17
CA LYS A 105 9.62 12.54 -3.82
C LYS A 105 8.36 12.58 -4.69
N ARG A 106 7.26 13.16 -4.19
CA ARG A 106 6.01 13.35 -4.95
C ARG A 106 6.26 14.19 -6.19
N GLU A 107 6.90 15.35 -6.06
CA GLU A 107 7.18 16.23 -7.20
C GLU A 107 8.01 15.54 -8.29
N ASN A 108 9.03 14.78 -7.91
CA ASN A 108 9.87 14.05 -8.86
C ASN A 108 9.08 12.97 -9.60
N LEU A 109 8.23 12.21 -8.90
CA LEU A 109 7.36 11.20 -9.51
C LEU A 109 6.31 11.85 -10.43
N THR A 110 5.72 12.96 -10.01
CA THR A 110 4.79 13.73 -10.83
C THR A 110 5.46 14.19 -12.12
N ARG A 111 6.69 14.74 -12.06
CA ARG A 111 7.43 15.13 -13.28
C ARG A 111 7.68 13.94 -14.20
N LEU A 112 8.15 12.82 -13.66
CA LEU A 112 8.42 11.60 -14.44
C LEU A 112 7.16 11.09 -15.17
N LEU A 113 6.02 11.07 -14.48
CA LEU A 113 4.75 10.59 -15.02
C LEU A 113 4.15 11.49 -16.12
N ASN A 114 4.58 12.75 -16.21
CA ASN A 114 4.13 13.72 -17.21
C ASN A 114 5.15 13.88 -18.37
N GLN A 115 6.25 13.13 -18.35
CA GLN A 115 7.26 13.09 -19.42
C GLN A 115 7.11 11.87 -20.36
N LEU A 116 6.26 10.92 -19.99
CA LEU A 116 5.83 9.77 -20.79
C LEU A 116 4.57 10.13 -21.57
#